data_AF-A0A724X0D8-F1
#
_entry.id   AF-A0A724X0D8-F1
#
_cell.length_a   1.000
_cell.length_b   1.000
_cell.length_c   1.000
_cell.angle_alpha   90.00
_cell.angle_beta   90.00
_cell.angle_gamma   90.00
#
_symmetry.space_group_name_H-M   'P 1'
#
loop_
_entity.id
_entity.type
_entity.pdbx_description
1 polymer ?
#
loop_
_entity_poly.entity_id
_entity_poly.type
_entity_poly.pdbx_seq_one_letter_code
_entity_poly.pdbx_strand_id
1 'polypeptide(L)'
;MVAYVKNEEEVDEMNEQTKESLLSHYVMTMTYVKDLEQISEEAWRTSYAEGKWTVAEIIGHLSPWDRFMVAERIPYLLAGEPFRVAPDSQAVNDEAAKMSREQQRILTIDEFLVSR
;
A
#
# COMPACT_ATOMS: atom_id res chain seq x y z
N MET A 1 8.91 36.48 20.84
CA MET A 1 8.13 35.34 20.32
C MET A 1 8.84 34.09 20.81
N VAL A 2 8.30 33.42 21.83
CA VAL A 2 8.91 32.19 22.37
C VAL A 2 8.39 31.02 21.52
N ALA A 3 9.29 30.26 20.91
CA ALA A 3 8.92 29.05 20.19
C ALA A 3 8.44 28.01 21.22
N TYR A 4 7.21 27.56 21.09
CA TYR A 4 6.67 26.48 21.92
C TYR A 4 7.33 25.18 21.45
N VAL A 5 8.12 24.54 22.32
CA VAL A 5 8.73 23.23 22.09
C VAL A 5 7.94 22.23 22.91
N LYS A 6 7.33 21.24 22.23
CA LYS A 6 6.61 20.15 22.89
C LYS A 6 7.56 19.35 23.78
N ASN A 7 7.08 18.91 24.93
CA ASN A 7 7.85 18.02 25.81
C ASN A 7 7.78 16.55 25.32
N GLU A 8 8.58 15.67 25.91
CA GLU A 8 8.66 14.25 25.49
C GLU A 8 7.30 13.53 25.59
N GLU A 9 6.53 13.78 26.66
CA GLU A 9 5.19 13.18 26.84
C GLU A 9 4.21 13.63 25.75
N GLU A 10 4.20 14.92 25.40
CA GLU A 10 3.37 15.47 24.32
C GLU A 10 3.78 14.95 22.93
N VAL A 11 5.06 14.59 22.74
CA VAL A 11 5.57 13.98 21.52
C VAL A 11 5.14 12.52 21.45
N ASP A 12 5.27 11.77 22.54
CA ASP A 12 4.88 10.36 22.61
C ASP A 12 3.37 10.17 22.45
N GLU A 13 2.54 10.99 23.09
CA GLU A 13 1.08 10.97 22.91
C GLU A 13 0.68 11.29 21.46
N MET A 14 1.33 12.30 20.85
CA MET A 14 1.11 12.63 19.43
C MET A 14 1.54 11.49 18.51
N ASN A 15 2.65 10.80 18.82
CA ASN A 15 3.12 9.66 18.07
C ASN A 15 2.16 8.47 18.18
N GLU A 16 1.63 8.19 19.38
CA GLU A 16 0.67 7.12 19.59
C GLU A 16 -0.65 7.42 18.87
N GLN A 17 -1.15 8.66 18.94
CA GLN A 17 -2.33 9.07 18.17
C GLN A 17 -2.10 8.96 16.65
N THR A 18 -0.90 9.29 16.17
CA THR A 18 -0.53 9.15 14.75
C THR A 18 -0.50 7.69 14.33
N LYS A 19 0.05 6.81 15.17
CA LYS A 19 0.09 5.37 14.95
C LYS A 19 -1.30 4.75 14.95
N GLU A 20 -2.17 5.10 15.90
CA GLU A 20 -3.57 4.64 15.92
C GLU A 20 -4.33 5.08 14.67
N SER A 21 -4.14 6.34 14.24
CA SER A 21 -4.75 6.84 13.01
C SER A 21 -4.26 6.08 11.77
N LEU A 22 -2.96 5.76 11.72
CA LEU A 22 -2.38 4.97 10.63
C LEU A 22 -2.94 3.54 10.59
N LEU A 23 -2.99 2.86 11.74
CA LEU A 23 -3.55 1.51 11.83
C LEU A 23 -5.04 1.50 11.45
N SER A 24 -5.80 2.48 11.91
CA SER A 24 -7.21 2.65 11.54
C SER A 24 -7.37 2.84 10.02
N HIS A 25 -6.51 3.66 9.39
CA HIS A 25 -6.51 3.83 7.95
C HIS A 25 -6.27 2.51 7.21
N TYR A 26 -5.27 1.72 7.64
CA TYR A 26 -5.01 0.41 7.04
C TYR A 26 -6.20 -0.55 7.15
N VAL A 27 -6.83 -0.63 8.33
CA VAL A 27 -8.03 -1.46 8.52
C VAL A 27 -9.15 -1.01 7.59
N MET A 28 -9.43 0.29 7.51
CA MET A 28 -10.46 0.82 6.61
C MET A 28 -10.16 0.54 5.14
N THR A 29 -8.90 0.69 4.71
CA THR A 29 -8.50 0.38 3.34
C THR A 29 -8.65 -1.11 3.04
N MET A 30 -8.22 -1.99 3.94
CA MET A 30 -8.37 -3.44 3.78
C MET A 30 -9.85 -3.85 3.68
N THR A 31 -10.71 -3.28 4.54
CA THR A 31 -12.16 -3.50 4.46
C THR A 31 -12.71 -3.03 3.12
N TYR A 32 -12.35 -1.82 2.68
CA TYR A 32 -12.79 -1.30 1.38
C TYR A 32 -12.35 -2.18 0.21
N VAL A 33 -11.09 -2.65 0.20
CA VAL A 33 -10.59 -3.53 -0.87
C VAL A 33 -11.29 -4.89 -0.83
N LYS A 34 -11.60 -5.43 0.36
CA LYS A 34 -12.40 -6.66 0.47
C LYS A 34 -13.79 -6.48 -0.13
N ASP A 35 -14.43 -5.34 0.10
CA ASP A 35 -15.76 -5.04 -0.44
C ASP A 35 -15.78 -4.97 -1.98
N LEU A 36 -14.63 -4.78 -2.64
CA LEU A 36 -14.52 -4.86 -4.10
C LEU A 36 -14.81 -6.26 -4.66
N GLU A 37 -14.88 -7.31 -3.83
CA GLU A 37 -15.41 -8.62 -4.25
C GLU A 37 -16.86 -8.55 -4.74
N GLN A 38 -17.61 -7.53 -4.34
CA GLN A 38 -19.03 -7.39 -4.64
C GLN A 38 -19.32 -6.66 -5.96
N ILE A 39 -18.32 -6.02 -6.59
CA ILE A 39 -18.53 -5.35 -7.87
C ILE A 39 -18.64 -6.37 -9.02
N SER A 40 -19.08 -5.96 -10.21
CA SER A 40 -19.08 -6.85 -11.37
C SER A 40 -17.66 -7.07 -11.91
N GLU A 41 -17.41 -8.19 -12.59
CA GLU A 41 -16.14 -8.39 -13.31
C GLU A 41 -15.90 -7.30 -14.35
N GLU A 42 -16.95 -6.82 -15.02
CA GLU A 42 -16.85 -5.69 -15.95
C GLU A 42 -16.32 -4.43 -15.24
N ALA A 43 -16.87 -4.06 -14.09
CA ALA A 43 -16.40 -2.91 -13.32
C ALA A 43 -14.96 -3.10 -12.83
N TRP A 44 -14.60 -4.32 -12.40
CA TRP A 44 -13.23 -4.67 -11.99
C TRP A 44 -12.21 -4.49 -13.13
N ARG A 45 -12.62 -4.79 -14.36
CA ARG A 45 -11.81 -4.73 -15.59
C ARG A 45 -11.94 -3.43 -16.37
N THR A 46 -12.72 -2.47 -15.89
CA THR A 46 -12.92 -1.19 -16.58
C THR A 46 -12.00 -0.12 -16.01
N SER A 47 -11.31 0.60 -16.89
CA SER A 47 -10.51 1.76 -16.51
C SER A 47 -11.40 2.87 -15.96
N TYR A 48 -11.01 3.52 -14.86
CA TYR A 48 -11.83 4.58 -14.26
C TYR A 48 -11.92 5.85 -15.14
N ALA A 49 -10.99 6.01 -16.09
CA ALA A 49 -11.02 7.01 -17.15
C ALA A 49 -10.16 6.54 -18.34
N GLU A 50 -10.30 7.19 -19.49
CA GLU A 50 -9.52 6.90 -20.69
C GLU A 50 -8.01 6.99 -20.41
N GLY A 51 -7.26 5.96 -20.83
CA GLY A 51 -5.82 5.87 -20.62
C GLY A 51 -5.39 5.67 -19.16
N LYS A 52 -6.33 5.39 -18.24
CA LYS A 52 -6.05 5.10 -16.84
C LYS A 52 -6.18 3.62 -16.52
N TRP A 53 -5.71 3.24 -15.35
CA TRP A 53 -5.75 1.87 -14.86
C TRP A 53 -7.17 1.42 -14.49
N THR A 54 -7.38 0.12 -14.62
CA THR A 54 -8.53 -0.61 -14.09
C THR A 54 -8.44 -0.75 -12.57
N VAL A 55 -9.55 -1.13 -11.92
CA VAL A 55 -9.52 -1.45 -10.48
C VAL A 55 -8.53 -2.58 -10.20
N ALA A 56 -8.48 -3.59 -11.07
CA ALA A 56 -7.53 -4.70 -10.95
C ALA A 56 -6.08 -4.23 -10.87
N GLU A 57 -5.67 -3.35 -11.80
CA GLU A 57 -4.32 -2.79 -11.82
C GLU A 57 -4.05 -1.89 -10.62
N ILE A 58 -5.02 -1.07 -10.21
CA ILE A 58 -4.89 -0.19 -9.05
C ILE A 58 -4.71 -1.00 -7.76
N ILE A 59 -5.42 -2.10 -7.56
CA ILE A 59 -5.27 -2.91 -6.35
C ILE A 59 -3.99 -3.76 -6.43
N GLY A 60 -3.76 -4.43 -7.55
CA GLY A 60 -2.66 -5.38 -7.68
C GLY A 60 -1.26 -4.75 -7.72
N HIS A 61 -1.11 -3.49 -8.13
CA HIS A 61 0.22 -2.83 -8.10
C HIS A 61 0.70 -2.45 -6.71
N LEU A 62 -0.15 -2.50 -5.69
CA LEU A 62 0.19 -2.04 -4.33
C LEU A 62 0.94 -3.11 -3.52
N SER A 63 0.61 -4.40 -3.67
CA SER A 63 1.24 -5.49 -2.92
C SER A 63 2.75 -5.67 -3.15
N PRO A 64 3.28 -5.50 -4.38
CA PRO A 64 4.73 -5.54 -4.61
C PRO A 64 5.49 -4.53 -3.75
N TRP A 65 4.92 -3.34 -3.53
CA TRP A 65 5.55 -2.30 -2.71
C TRP A 65 5.57 -2.66 -1.23
N ASP A 66 4.53 -3.29 -0.69
CA ASP A 66 4.56 -3.73 0.72
C ASP A 66 5.60 -4.81 0.95
N ARG A 67 5.61 -5.81 0.07
CA ARG A 67 6.60 -6.89 0.12
C ARG A 67 8.01 -6.32 0.02
N PHE A 68 8.22 -5.35 -0.86
CA PHE A 68 9.48 -4.64 -1.00
C PHE A 68 9.85 -3.85 0.26
N MET A 69 8.91 -3.15 0.89
CA MET A 69 9.17 -2.43 2.13
C MET A 69 9.60 -3.37 3.26
N VAL A 70 8.89 -4.49 3.43
CA VAL A 70 9.19 -5.50 4.47
C VAL A 70 10.52 -6.20 4.22
N ALA A 71 10.84 -6.54 2.96
CA ALA A 71 12.06 -7.28 2.63
C ALA A 71 13.30 -6.37 2.49
N GLU A 72 13.16 -5.21 1.84
CA GLU A 72 14.29 -4.42 1.32
C GLU A 72 14.41 -3.01 1.93
N ARG A 73 13.52 -2.63 2.86
CA ARG A 73 13.59 -1.32 3.54
C ARG A 73 13.63 -1.43 5.05
N ILE A 74 12.61 -2.02 5.66
CA ILE A 74 12.46 -2.06 7.12
C ILE A 74 13.68 -2.72 7.82
N PRO A 75 14.19 -3.89 7.38
CA PRO A 75 15.33 -4.52 8.04
C PRO A 75 16.58 -3.64 8.04
N TYR A 76 16.86 -2.99 6.92
CA TYR A 76 18.02 -2.09 6.79
C TYR A 76 17.84 -0.80 7.59
N LEU A 77 16.63 -0.24 7.60
CA LEU A 77 16.30 0.93 8.41
C LEU A 77 16.53 0.64 9.90
N LEU A 78 16.03 -0.51 10.39
CA LEU A 78 16.19 -0.93 11.79
C LEU A 78 17.65 -1.25 12.13
N ALA A 79 18.43 -1.76 11.17
CA ALA A 79 19.86 -2.02 11.34
C ALA A 79 20.74 -0.75 11.21
N GLY A 80 20.18 0.38 10.80
CA GLY A 80 20.97 1.59 10.48
C GLY A 80 21.91 1.40 9.29
N GLU A 81 21.63 0.44 8.41
CA GLU A 81 22.43 0.13 7.22
C GLU A 81 21.93 0.88 5.98
N PRO A 82 22.81 1.19 5.01
CA PRO A 82 22.39 1.74 3.74
C PRO A 82 21.52 0.74 2.96
N PHE A 83 20.52 1.24 2.24
CA PHE A 83 19.71 0.41 1.36
C PHE A 83 20.53 -0.16 0.20
N ARG A 84 20.32 -1.45 -0.08
CA ARG A 84 21.11 -2.18 -1.09
C ARG A 84 20.49 -2.18 -2.48
N VAL A 85 19.17 -2.00 -2.56
CA VAL A 85 18.41 -2.08 -3.81
C VAL A 85 17.62 -0.79 -4.02
N ALA A 86 17.74 -0.20 -5.21
CA ALA A 86 16.84 0.83 -5.71
C ALA A 86 16.02 0.23 -6.86
N PRO A 87 14.72 -0.02 -6.68
CA PRO A 87 13.90 -0.64 -7.71
C PRO A 87 13.65 0.36 -8.84
N ASP A 88 13.59 -0.13 -10.08
CA ASP A 88 12.96 0.61 -11.16
C ASP A 88 11.45 0.60 -10.92
N SER A 89 10.94 1.71 -10.40
CA SER A 89 9.53 1.82 -10.03
C SER A 89 8.59 1.68 -11.23
N GLN A 90 9.01 2.10 -12.42
CA GLN A 90 8.20 1.96 -13.61
C GLN A 90 8.11 0.49 -14.03
N ALA A 91 9.25 -0.21 -14.04
CA ALA A 91 9.26 -1.64 -14.37
C ALA A 91 8.41 -2.47 -13.39
N VAL A 92 8.51 -2.20 -12.08
CA VAL A 92 7.69 -2.87 -11.05
C VAL A 92 6.20 -2.60 -11.28
N ASN A 93 5.83 -1.34 -11.52
CA ASN A 93 4.44 -0.97 -11.75
C ASN A 93 3.88 -1.58 -13.04
N ASP A 94 4.65 -1.58 -14.13
CA ASP A 94 4.24 -2.14 -15.42
C ASP A 94 4.04 -3.65 -15.34
N GLU A 95 4.94 -4.37 -14.65
CA GLU A 95 4.80 -5.80 -14.42
C GLU A 95 3.57 -6.12 -13.57
N ALA A 96 3.40 -5.41 -12.45
CA ALA A 96 2.25 -5.63 -11.57
C ALA A 96 0.92 -5.31 -12.26
N ALA A 97 0.85 -4.21 -13.02
CA ALA A 97 -0.33 -3.87 -13.79
C ALA A 97 -0.63 -4.94 -14.86
N LYS A 98 0.39 -5.39 -15.60
CA LYS A 98 0.24 -6.46 -16.59
C LYS A 98 -0.32 -7.75 -15.97
N MET A 99 0.27 -8.21 -14.86
CA MET A 99 -0.21 -9.40 -14.15
C MET A 99 -1.66 -9.23 -13.69
N SER A 100 -1.98 -8.07 -13.12
CA SER A 100 -3.31 -7.78 -12.55
C SER A 100 -4.42 -7.80 -13.61
N ARG A 101 -4.12 -7.49 -14.88
CA ARG A 101 -5.10 -7.57 -15.99
C ARG A 101 -5.62 -8.98 -16.25
N GLU A 102 -4.80 -10.00 -15.97
CA GLU A 102 -5.11 -11.41 -16.26
C GLU A 102 -5.49 -12.18 -14.99
N GLN A 103 -4.96 -11.79 -13.82
CA GLN A 103 -5.17 -12.48 -12.56
C GLN A 103 -6.63 -12.44 -12.09
N GLN A 104 -7.10 -13.52 -11.47
CA GLN A 104 -8.45 -13.56 -10.89
C GLN A 104 -8.58 -12.52 -9.77
N ARG A 105 -9.72 -11.81 -9.74
CA ARG A 105 -10.00 -10.77 -8.74
C ARG A 105 -9.74 -11.22 -7.31
N ILE A 106 -10.23 -12.41 -6.95
CA ILE A 106 -10.07 -12.95 -5.59
C ILE A 106 -8.60 -13.10 -5.20
N LEU A 107 -7.74 -13.53 -6.13
CA LEU A 107 -6.32 -13.69 -5.86
C LEU A 107 -5.64 -12.32 -5.69
N THR A 108 -5.97 -11.35 -6.53
CA THR A 108 -5.44 -9.98 -6.39
C THR A 108 -5.87 -9.34 -5.06
N ILE A 109 -7.12 -9.54 -4.63
CA ILE A 109 -7.63 -9.04 -3.34
C ILE A 109 -6.96 -9.77 -2.18
N ASP A 110 -6.87 -11.09 -2.21
CA ASP A 110 -6.21 -11.86 -1.14
C ASP A 110 -4.73 -11.50 -1.00
N GLU A 111 -4.02 -11.32 -2.12
CA GLU A 111 -2.63 -10.85 -2.12
C GLU A 111 -2.48 -9.45 -1.52
N PHE A 112 -3.43 -8.54 -1.80
CA PHE A 112 -3.48 -7.22 -1.18
C PHE A 112 -3.69 -7.30 0.34
N LEU A 113 -4.59 -8.16 0.80
CA LEU A 113 -4.90 -8.28 2.23
C LEU A 113 -3.78 -8.94 3.02
N VAL A 114 -3.06 -9.89 2.43
CA VAL A 114 -1.96 -10.60 3.08
C VAL A 114 -0.67 -9.77 3.12
N SER A 115 -0.49 -8.82 2.20
CA SER A 115 0.74 -8.03 2.14
C SER A 115 0.82 -6.87 3.13
N ARG A 116 -0.23 -6.63 3.93
CA ARG A 116 -0.38 -5.47 4.82
C ARG A 116 -0.11 -5.79 6.28
#